data_AF-A0A7V1ES05-F1
#
_entry.id   AF-A0A7V1ES05-F1
#
_cell.length_a   1.000
_cell.length_b   1.000
_cell.length_c   1.000
_cell.angle_alpha   90.00
_cell.angle_beta   90.00
_cell.angle_gamma   90.00
#
_symmetry.space_group_name_H-M   'P 1'
#
loop_
_entity.id
_entity.type
_entity.pdbx_description
1 polymer ?
#
loop_
_entity_poly.entity_id
_entity_poly.type
_entity_poly.pdbx_seq_one_letter_code
_entity_poly.pdbx_strand_id
1 'polypeptide(L)'
;MGVFNRLLRRDVTRASATGLDIETARGIVQDYKVFLETSAPMPGRVADVSELPHSKDLIKDAISVCITVLGDPQLTKHLKYGYLMLSAWQNGVGANTLGPDFSQLDLDIDPLELAQQIQEQSAPMEKWSPVIRAEQAKLTSELRAMGVNTQLAFG
;
A
#
# COMPACT_ATOMS: atom_id res chain seq x y z
N MET A 1 -8.66 54.99 24.15
CA MET A 1 -7.64 53.96 23.85
C MET A 1 -8.01 52.71 24.64
N GLY A 2 -8.52 51.60 24.14
CA GLY A 2 -8.82 51.06 22.83
C GLY A 2 -9.30 49.64 23.14
N VAL A 3 -10.54 49.33 22.78
CA VAL A 3 -11.22 48.04 22.98
C VAL A 3 -10.71 47.08 21.90
N PHE A 4 -10.22 45.90 22.26
CA PHE A 4 -10.05 44.81 21.29
C PHE A 4 -10.69 43.51 21.81
N ASN A 5 -11.86 43.25 21.24
CA ASN A 5 -12.54 41.97 21.10
C ASN A 5 -11.54 40.84 20.79
N ARG A 6 -11.65 39.69 21.48
CA ARG A 6 -12.50 38.53 21.10
C ARG A 6 -12.04 37.86 19.80
N LEU A 7 -11.95 36.53 19.91
CA LEU A 7 -12.28 35.52 18.90
C LEU A 7 -11.17 35.00 17.97
N LEU A 8 -10.99 33.67 18.10
CA LEU A 8 -10.58 32.67 17.10
C LEU A 8 -9.06 32.46 17.01
N ARG A 9 -8.52 31.26 17.25
CA ARG A 9 -8.88 30.01 16.58
C ARG A 9 -8.48 28.80 17.43
N ARG A 10 -9.46 27.93 17.66
CA ARG A 10 -9.38 26.48 17.46
C ARG A 10 -8.13 25.77 18.03
N ASP A 11 -8.28 25.23 19.23
CA ASP A 11 -7.83 23.86 19.55
C ASP A 11 -8.64 22.86 18.69
N VAL A 12 -8.48 22.95 17.36
CA VAL A 12 -8.90 21.93 16.41
C VAL A 12 -7.63 21.31 15.87
N THR A 13 -6.95 20.60 16.74
CA THR A 13 -6.25 19.38 16.35
C THR A 13 -6.56 18.38 17.44
N ARG A 14 -7.77 17.84 17.34
CA ARG A 14 -8.11 16.52 17.85
C ARG A 14 -7.00 15.60 17.34
N ALA A 15 -6.04 15.31 18.21
CA ALA A 15 -4.98 14.36 17.97
C ALA A 15 -5.65 13.05 17.51
N SER A 16 -5.61 12.77 16.21
CA SER A 16 -5.86 11.42 15.72
C SER A 16 -4.75 10.53 16.29
N ALA A 17 -5.06 9.27 16.54
CA ALA A 17 -4.29 8.35 17.37
C ALA A 17 -2.85 7.99 16.90
N THR A 18 -2.30 8.74 15.96
CA THR A 18 -0.92 8.71 15.49
C THR A 18 -0.48 10.17 15.39
N GLY A 19 0.54 10.58 16.15
CA GLY A 19 1.00 11.98 16.21
C GLY A 19 1.63 12.52 14.92
N LEU A 20 1.25 11.97 13.76
CA LEU A 20 1.73 12.35 12.44
C LEU A 20 0.89 13.51 11.91
N ASP A 21 1.54 14.64 11.65
CA ASP A 21 0.91 15.79 11.03
C ASP A 21 0.51 15.52 9.57
N ILE A 22 -0.54 16.20 9.09
CA ILE A 22 -1.08 16.02 7.73
C ILE A 22 -0.08 16.40 6.64
N GLU A 23 0.77 17.41 6.84
CA GLU A 23 1.77 17.79 5.84
C GLU A 23 2.83 16.70 5.71
N THR A 24 3.26 16.14 6.85
CA THR A 24 4.21 15.01 6.88
C THR A 24 3.61 13.76 6.25
N ALA A 25 2.35 13.44 6.59
CA ALA A 25 1.62 12.32 5.99
C ALA A 25 1.53 12.43 4.46
N ARG A 26 1.25 13.63 3.95
CA ARG A 26 1.21 13.88 2.50
C ARG A 26 2.58 13.67 1.84
N GLY A 27 3.66 14.08 2.50
CA GLY A 27 5.03 13.83 2.03
C GLY A 27 5.32 12.33 1.87
N ILE A 28 5.06 11.55 2.92
CA ILE A 28 5.26 10.09 2.89
C ILE A 28 4.41 9.40 1.81
N VAL A 29 3.14 9.79 1.69
CA VAL A 29 2.25 9.26 0.64
C VAL A 29 2.75 9.62 -0.76
N GLN A 30 3.30 10.82 -0.94
CA GLN A 30 3.86 11.24 -2.22
C GLN A 30 5.13 10.46 -2.58
N ASP A 31 6.04 10.26 -1.63
CA ASP A 31 7.24 9.42 -1.82
C ASP A 31 6.85 7.99 -2.19
N TYR A 32 5.88 7.43 -1.46
CA TYR A 32 5.35 6.11 -1.77
C TYR A 32 4.72 6.06 -3.16
N LYS A 33 3.93 7.06 -3.55
CA LYS A 33 3.35 7.13 -4.91
C LYS A 33 4.44 7.09 -6.00
N VAL A 34 5.47 7.93 -5.87
CA VAL A 34 6.59 7.97 -6.85
C VAL A 34 7.33 6.64 -6.89
N PHE A 35 7.52 6.01 -5.73
CA PHE A 35 8.09 4.67 -5.65
C PHE A 35 7.23 3.64 -6.38
N LEU A 36 5.90 3.67 -6.21
CA LEU A 36 5.01 2.74 -6.90
C LEU A 36 5.02 2.89 -8.43
N GLU A 37 5.24 4.10 -8.94
CA GLU A 37 5.32 4.36 -10.39
C GLU A 37 6.57 3.74 -11.04
N THR A 38 7.60 3.44 -10.25
CA THR A 38 8.91 3.00 -10.76
C THR A 38 9.32 1.60 -10.30
N SER A 39 8.86 1.20 -9.11
CA SER A 39 9.43 0.08 -8.36
C SER A 39 8.36 -0.84 -7.75
N ALA A 40 7.09 -0.70 -8.12
CA ALA A 40 6.05 -1.59 -7.63
C ALA A 40 6.29 -3.03 -8.16
N PRO A 41 6.22 -4.06 -7.29
CA PRO A 41 6.24 -5.44 -7.73
C PRO A 41 5.01 -5.69 -8.59
N MET A 42 5.19 -6.44 -9.69
CA MET A 42 4.07 -6.81 -10.54
C MET A 42 3.03 -7.64 -9.76
N PRO A 43 1.74 -7.60 -10.15
CA PRO A 43 0.72 -8.43 -9.54
C PRO A 43 1.14 -9.91 -9.50
N GLY A 44 0.96 -10.54 -8.33
CA GLY A 44 1.36 -11.94 -8.12
C GLY A 44 2.80 -12.13 -7.66
N ARG A 45 3.57 -11.04 -7.51
CA ARG A 45 4.93 -11.06 -6.96
C ARG A 45 4.97 -10.54 -5.53
N VAL A 46 6.06 -10.87 -4.83
CA VAL A 46 6.32 -10.45 -3.46
C VAL A 46 7.74 -9.93 -3.33
N ALA A 47 7.88 -8.78 -2.68
CA ALA A 47 9.14 -8.08 -2.44
C ALA A 47 9.43 -7.99 -0.93
N ASP A 48 10.66 -7.64 -0.55
CA ASP A 48 10.97 -7.42 0.87
C ASP A 48 10.58 -6.02 1.32
N VAL A 49 10.11 -5.88 2.56
CA VAL A 49 9.78 -4.56 3.13
C VAL A 49 10.96 -3.59 3.13
N SER A 50 12.21 -4.07 3.07
CA SER A 50 13.40 -3.21 2.97
C SER A 50 13.47 -2.40 1.68
N GLU A 51 12.72 -2.78 0.65
CA GLU A 51 12.65 -2.03 -0.61
C GLU A 51 11.75 -0.80 -0.52
N LEU A 52 10.86 -0.71 0.48
CA LEU A 52 9.95 0.41 0.64
C LEU A 52 10.71 1.72 0.97
N PRO A 53 10.24 2.88 0.48
CA PRO A 53 10.89 4.17 0.74
C PRO A 53 10.79 4.60 2.22
N HIS A 54 9.80 4.08 2.93
CA HIS A 54 9.53 4.31 4.34
C HIS A 54 9.11 2.99 4.98
N SER A 55 9.14 2.92 6.33
CA SER A 55 8.64 1.72 7.00
C SER A 55 7.17 1.48 6.65
N LYS A 56 6.81 0.20 6.53
CA LYS A 56 5.45 -0.20 6.13
C LYS A 56 4.37 0.40 7.03
N ASP A 57 4.60 0.40 8.34
CA ASP A 57 3.68 0.97 9.32
C ASP A 57 3.55 2.50 9.17
N LEU A 58 4.66 3.21 8.89
CA LEU A 58 4.62 4.65 8.67
C LEU A 58 3.83 5.02 7.41
N ILE A 59 3.95 4.24 6.33
CA ILE A 59 3.15 4.41 5.11
C ILE A 59 1.67 4.17 5.42
N LYS A 60 1.34 3.13 6.18
CA LYS A 60 -0.04 2.86 6.61
C LYS A 60 -0.62 4.03 7.39
N ASP A 61 0.12 4.55 8.35
CA ASP A 61 -0.33 5.68 9.18
C ASP A 61 -0.54 6.94 8.34
N ALA A 62 0.41 7.26 7.46
CA ALA A 62 0.32 8.40 6.55
C ALA A 62 -0.90 8.33 5.61
N ILE A 63 -1.15 7.16 5.03
CA ILE A 63 -2.34 6.94 4.20
C ILE A 63 -3.63 7.06 5.04
N SER A 64 -3.64 6.50 6.24
CA SER A 64 -4.81 6.55 7.15
C SER A 64 -5.15 7.99 7.54
N VAL A 65 -4.14 8.80 7.86
CA VAL A 65 -4.29 10.24 8.13
C VAL A 65 -4.86 10.96 6.90
N CYS A 66 -4.32 10.69 5.71
CA CYS A 66 -4.81 11.32 4.48
C CYS A 66 -6.27 10.95 4.17
N ILE A 67 -6.66 9.68 4.33
CA ILE A 67 -8.04 9.22 4.15
C ILE A 67 -8.99 9.91 5.14
N THR A 68 -8.62 9.95 6.42
CA THR A 68 -9.49 10.45 7.50
C THR A 68 -9.62 11.98 7.49
N VAL A 69 -8.57 12.71 7.13
CA VAL A 69 -8.54 14.17 7.17
C VAL A 69 -9.08 14.80 5.88
N LEU A 70 -8.73 14.25 4.71
CA LEU A 70 -9.07 14.88 3.42
C LEU A 70 -10.52 14.60 3.01
N GLY A 71 -11.05 13.41 3.32
CA GLY A 71 -12.45 13.06 3.07
C GLY A 71 -12.90 13.09 1.61
N ASP A 72 -11.98 13.27 0.64
CA ASP A 72 -12.27 13.25 -0.79
C ASP A 72 -12.48 11.79 -1.25
N PRO A 73 -13.67 11.42 -1.77
CA PRO A 73 -13.95 10.07 -2.21
C PRO A 73 -13.03 9.55 -3.33
N GLN A 74 -12.61 10.40 -4.27
CA GLN A 74 -11.76 9.98 -5.38
C GLN A 74 -10.34 9.71 -4.91
N LEU A 75 -9.79 10.63 -4.12
CA LEU A 75 -8.48 10.43 -3.50
C LEU A 75 -8.48 9.21 -2.58
N THR A 76 -9.53 9.03 -1.77
CA THR A 76 -9.69 7.86 -0.89
C THR A 76 -9.67 6.55 -1.67
N LYS A 77 -10.25 6.52 -2.88
CA LYS A 77 -10.20 5.33 -3.74
C LYS A 77 -8.78 4.98 -4.16
N HIS A 78 -7.96 5.95 -4.56
CA HIS A 78 -6.56 5.71 -4.91
C HIS A 78 -5.73 5.30 -3.69
N LEU A 79 -5.91 5.98 -2.57
CA LEU A 79 -5.24 5.67 -1.30
C LEU A 79 -5.57 4.27 -0.80
N LYS A 80 -6.83 3.82 -0.93
CA LYS A 80 -7.25 2.44 -0.64
C LYS A 80 -6.43 1.42 -1.42
N TYR A 81 -6.25 1.61 -2.73
CA TYR A 81 -5.47 0.66 -3.53
C TYR A 81 -4.00 0.64 -3.13
N GLY A 82 -3.40 1.82 -2.93
CA GLY A 82 -2.02 1.92 -2.43
C GLY A 82 -1.83 1.24 -1.07
N TYR A 83 -2.81 1.38 -0.17
CA TYR A 83 -2.82 0.73 1.14
C TYR A 83 -2.88 -0.79 1.03
N LEU A 84 -3.79 -1.32 0.21
CA LEU A 84 -3.91 -2.78 0.00
C LEU A 84 -2.66 -3.36 -0.67
N MET A 85 -2.02 -2.59 -1.56
CA MET A 85 -0.84 -3.04 -2.27
C MET A 85 0.35 -3.28 -1.35
N LEU A 86 0.38 -2.68 -0.15
CA LEU A 86 1.40 -2.96 0.85
C LEU A 86 1.51 -4.46 1.18
N SER A 87 0.45 -5.25 0.99
CA SER A 87 0.50 -6.71 1.14
C SER A 87 1.51 -7.41 0.21
N ALA A 88 2.00 -6.76 -0.85
CA ALA A 88 3.04 -7.31 -1.71
C ALA A 88 4.45 -7.24 -1.10
N TRP A 89 4.67 -6.47 -0.03
CA TRP A 89 5.96 -6.37 0.65
C TRP A 89 5.97 -7.16 1.95
N GLN A 90 6.76 -8.22 2.07
CA GLN A 90 6.79 -9.10 3.23
C GLN A 90 8.16 -9.09 3.92
N ASN A 91 8.18 -9.30 5.24
CA ASN A 91 9.44 -9.39 5.98
C ASN A 91 10.17 -10.70 5.65
N GLY A 92 11.45 -10.63 5.31
CA GLY A 92 12.29 -11.82 5.13
C GLY A 92 12.11 -12.51 3.78
N VAL A 93 11.69 -11.76 2.76
CA VAL A 93 11.71 -12.19 1.35
C VAL A 93 13.14 -12.13 0.82
N GLY A 94 13.92 -11.13 1.27
CA GLY A 94 15.28 -10.89 0.83
C GLY A 94 15.38 -9.95 -0.36
N ALA A 95 16.58 -9.78 -0.92
CA ALA A 95 16.88 -8.71 -1.89
C ALA A 95 16.24 -8.89 -3.27
N ASN A 96 15.65 -10.05 -3.57
CA ASN A 96 15.08 -10.35 -4.87
C ASN A 96 13.55 -10.50 -4.76
N THR A 97 12.82 -9.76 -5.58
CA THR A 97 11.37 -9.93 -5.73
C THR A 97 11.06 -11.32 -6.32
N LEU A 98 10.23 -12.09 -5.62
CA LEU A 98 9.86 -13.45 -5.97
C LEU A 98 8.49 -13.51 -6.66
N GLY A 99 8.23 -14.60 -7.38
CA GLY A 99 6.99 -14.83 -8.11
C GLY A 99 7.15 -14.66 -9.63
N PRO A 100 6.12 -15.05 -10.40
CA PRO A 100 6.18 -15.08 -11.86
C PRO A 100 6.35 -13.68 -12.46
N ASP A 101 7.34 -13.55 -13.32
CA ASP A 101 7.58 -12.35 -14.12
C ASP A 101 6.97 -12.50 -15.52
N PHE A 102 5.68 -12.18 -15.62
CA PHE A 102 4.97 -12.21 -16.90
C PHE A 102 5.49 -11.21 -17.94
N SER A 103 6.32 -10.23 -17.56
CA SER A 103 6.86 -9.24 -18.51
C SER A 103 8.06 -9.76 -19.30
N GLN A 104 8.70 -10.81 -18.80
CA GLN A 104 9.92 -11.41 -19.36
C GLN A 104 9.67 -12.80 -19.94
N LEU A 105 8.41 -13.20 -20.14
CA LEU A 105 8.10 -14.49 -20.74
C LEU A 105 8.49 -14.50 -22.22
N ASP A 106 9.30 -15.48 -22.59
CA ASP A 106 9.53 -15.83 -23.97
C ASP A 106 8.35 -16.68 -24.46
N LEU A 107 7.57 -16.15 -25.39
CA LEU A 107 6.40 -16.85 -25.95
C LEU A 107 6.74 -17.69 -27.19
N ASP A 108 7.99 -17.62 -27.66
CA ASP A 108 8.45 -18.32 -28.87
C ASP A 108 9.04 -19.70 -28.56
N ILE A 109 9.22 -20.05 -27.28
CA ILE A 109 9.70 -21.37 -26.84
C ILE A 109 8.59 -22.43 -26.82
N ASP A 110 8.99 -23.69 -26.62
CA ASP A 110 8.04 -24.79 -26.49
C ASP A 110 7.04 -24.52 -25.34
N PRO A 111 5.73 -24.72 -25.56
CA PRO A 111 4.72 -24.43 -24.54
C PRO A 111 4.91 -25.19 -23.22
N LEU A 112 5.47 -26.41 -23.24
CA LEU A 112 5.75 -27.18 -22.04
C LEU A 112 6.94 -26.60 -21.28
N GLU A 113 7.97 -26.15 -21.99
CA GLU A 113 9.12 -25.45 -21.39
C GLU A 113 8.69 -24.12 -20.75
N LEU A 114 7.84 -23.34 -21.42
CA LEU A 114 7.25 -22.11 -20.87
C LEU A 114 6.44 -22.39 -19.59
N ALA A 115 5.62 -23.46 -19.60
CA ALA A 115 4.85 -23.85 -18.42
C ALA A 115 5.75 -24.24 -17.23
N GLN A 116 6.88 -24.92 -17.49
CA GLN A 116 7.86 -25.27 -16.46
C GLN A 116 8.51 -24.00 -15.87
N GLN A 117 8.91 -23.04 -16.70
CA GLN A 117 9.47 -21.77 -16.23
C GLN A 117 8.50 -21.01 -15.31
N ILE A 118 7.21 -20.94 -15.69
CA ILE A 118 6.18 -20.30 -14.86
C ILE A 118 6.01 -21.04 -13.53
N GLN A 119 6.02 -22.38 -13.56
CA GLN A 119 5.89 -23.21 -12.36
C GLN A 119 7.08 -22.99 -11.40
N GLU A 120 8.31 -22.95 -11.92
CA GLU A 120 9.52 -22.70 -11.13
C GLU A 120 9.51 -21.32 -10.47
N GLN A 121 9.14 -20.27 -11.22
CA GLN A 121 9.01 -18.92 -10.68
C GLN A 121 7.87 -18.80 -9.66
N SER A 122 6.85 -19.65 -9.77
CA SER A 122 5.71 -19.68 -8.86
C SER A 122 5.96 -20.51 -7.59
N ALA A 123 6.93 -21.43 -7.60
CA ALA A 123 7.20 -22.31 -6.46
C ALA A 123 7.47 -21.55 -5.14
N PRO A 124 8.26 -20.46 -5.10
CA PRO A 124 8.45 -19.67 -3.87
C PRO A 124 7.15 -19.04 -3.35
N MET A 125 6.16 -18.82 -4.23
CA MET A 125 4.88 -18.22 -3.85
C MET A 125 4.01 -19.17 -3.03
N GLU A 126 4.28 -20.47 -2.97
CA GLU A 126 3.57 -21.39 -2.08
C GLU A 126 3.68 -20.96 -0.61
N LYS A 127 4.86 -20.48 -0.21
CA LYS A 127 5.10 -19.93 1.13
C LYS A 127 4.42 -18.58 1.33
N TRP A 128 4.50 -17.69 0.35
CA TRP A 128 4.13 -16.28 0.53
C TRP A 128 2.66 -15.98 0.25
N SER A 129 2.01 -16.71 -0.66
CA SER A 129 0.59 -16.56 -0.98
C SER A 129 -0.33 -16.54 0.25
N PRO A 130 -0.24 -17.50 1.20
CA PRO A 130 -1.08 -17.46 2.40
C PRO A 130 -0.78 -16.24 3.29
N VAL A 131 0.48 -15.82 3.40
CA VAL A 131 0.90 -14.65 4.20
C VAL A 131 0.34 -13.37 3.60
N ILE A 132 0.49 -13.18 2.29
CA ILE A 132 -0.02 -12.03 1.54
C ILE A 132 -1.54 -11.96 1.65
N ARG A 133 -2.25 -13.10 1.48
CA ARG A 133 -3.71 -13.15 1.62
C ARG A 133 -4.18 -12.79 3.03
N ALA A 134 -3.50 -13.31 4.06
CA ALA A 134 -3.81 -13.00 5.45
C ALA A 134 -3.59 -11.51 5.74
N GLU A 135 -2.50 -10.93 5.25
CA GLU A 135 -2.25 -9.50 5.42
C GLU A 135 -3.24 -8.64 4.61
N GLN A 136 -3.56 -9.02 3.38
CA GLN A 136 -4.55 -8.29 2.57
C GLN A 136 -5.93 -8.29 3.25
N ALA A 137 -6.32 -9.39 3.90
CA ALA A 137 -7.52 -9.44 4.72
C ALA A 137 -7.44 -8.50 5.94
N LYS A 138 -6.28 -8.45 6.61
CA LYS A 138 -6.02 -7.50 7.71
C LYS A 138 -6.12 -6.04 7.24
N LEU A 139 -5.42 -5.66 6.18
CA LEU A 139 -5.45 -4.31 5.60
C LEU A 139 -6.86 -3.92 5.15
N THR A 140 -7.61 -4.88 4.60
CA THR A 140 -9.03 -4.69 4.24
C THR A 140 -9.88 -4.40 5.46
N SER A 141 -9.66 -5.10 6.58
CA SER A 141 -10.39 -4.85 7.83
C SER A 141 -10.05 -3.49 8.44
N GLU A 142 -8.78 -3.06 8.38
CA GLU A 142 -8.32 -1.74 8.82
C GLU A 142 -8.99 -0.62 8.01
N LEU A 143 -9.05 -0.76 6.67
CA LEU A 143 -9.75 0.19 5.80
C LEU A 143 -11.25 0.28 6.10
N ARG A 144 -11.91 -0.86 6.37
CA ARG A 144 -13.33 -0.86 6.79
C ARG A 144 -13.53 -0.14 8.12
N ALA A 145 -12.62 -0.32 9.07
CA ALA A 145 -12.67 0.38 10.36
C ALA A 145 -12.55 1.91 10.20
N MET A 146 -11.86 2.37 9.15
CA MET A 146 -11.80 3.79 8.76
C MET A 146 -13.04 4.28 7.98
N GLY A 147 -14.04 3.43 7.75
CA GLY A 147 -15.24 3.77 6.99
C GLY A 147 -15.06 3.71 5.47
N VAL A 148 -13.96 3.15 4.97
CA VAL A 148 -13.70 3.02 3.53
C VAL A 148 -14.40 1.77 2.99
N ASN A 149 -15.19 1.92 1.91
CA ASN A 149 -15.80 0.77 1.24
C ASN A 149 -14.73 -0.09 0.54
N THR A 150 -14.58 -1.33 0.99
CA THR A 150 -13.60 -2.28 0.45
C THR A 150 -14.16 -3.31 -0.51
N GLN A 151 -15.41 -3.20 -0.97
CA GLN A 151 -15.87 -4.00 -2.10
C GLN A 151 -14.93 -3.74 -3.30
N LEU A 152 -14.25 -4.79 -3.74
CA LEU A 152 -13.52 -4.80 -4.99
C LEU A 152 -14.58 -5.02 -6.06
N ALA A 153 -14.87 -3.98 -6.85
CA ALA A 153 -15.70 -4.13 -8.03
C ALA A 153 -14.92 -4.96 -9.05
N PHE A 154 -14.94 -6.29 -8.89
CA PHE A 154 -14.77 -7.21 -9.99
C PHE A 154 -16.19 -7.51 -10.47
N GLY A 155 -16.65 -6.65 -11.39
CA GLY A 155 -17.82 -6.90 -12.23
C GLY A 155 -17.34 -7.35 -13.60
#